data_AF-A0A3N5Z600-F1
#
_entry.id   AF-A0A3N5Z600-F1
#
_cell.length_a   1.000
_cell.length_b   1.000
_cell.length_c   1.000
_cell.angle_alpha   90.00
_cell.angle_beta   90.00
_cell.angle_gamma   90.00
#
_symmetry.space_group_name_H-M   'P 1'
#
loop_
_entity.id
_entity.type
_entity.pdbx_description
1 polymer ?
#
loop_
_entity_poly.entity_id
_entity_poly.type
_entity_poly.pdbx_seq_one_letter_code
_entity_poly.pdbx_strand_id
1 'polypeptide(L)'
;VGDRDLAVAPPAEAEASADRALRRLGIAPGEPFVLVAPGASCTARRYSPSRFAQAITRLGRAVRMPIVLTGSPREATLVETIRVRARSACVRSLGGDSSVVELAAIVARARLLVGNNSGPMHLADACRCPMVILYSGTDLEEQWQPRRAPATLLRRPTPCEPCYRFECPYHMECLDIPASEVADACLDMLERTAHRARVPARIGAASSAPGS
;
A
#
# COMPACT_ATOMS: atom_id res chain seq x y z
N VAL A 1 -16.51 19.08 -15.59
CA VAL A 1 -15.30 18.26 -15.92
C VAL A 1 -15.73 16.81 -15.82
N GLY A 2 -15.87 16.16 -16.96
CA GLY A 2 -16.48 14.84 -17.09
C GLY A 2 -15.73 13.75 -16.34
N ASP A 3 -16.46 12.69 -16.06
CA ASP A 3 -16.04 11.47 -15.39
C ASP A 3 -14.60 11.06 -15.77
N ARG A 4 -13.68 11.14 -14.81
CA ARG A 4 -12.29 10.68 -14.91
C ARG A 4 -12.14 9.35 -14.19
N ASP A 5 -13.09 8.43 -14.37
CA ASP A 5 -13.03 7.05 -13.85
C ASP A 5 -11.89 6.28 -14.54
N LEU A 6 -10.66 6.48 -14.03
CA LEU A 6 -9.53 5.62 -14.33
C LEU A 6 -9.66 4.37 -13.45
N ALA A 7 -10.20 3.30 -14.03
CA ALA A 7 -10.18 1.96 -13.44
C ALA A 7 -9.01 1.18 -14.05
N VAL A 8 -8.17 0.58 -13.20
CA VAL A 8 -7.09 -0.31 -13.65
C VAL A 8 -7.58 -1.74 -13.52
N ALA A 9 -7.68 -2.43 -14.65
CA ALA A 9 -7.87 -3.88 -14.71
C ALA A 9 -6.52 -4.51 -15.10
N PRO A 10 -5.84 -5.21 -14.18
CA PRO A 10 -4.62 -5.93 -14.52
C PRO A 10 -4.91 -6.98 -15.61
N PRO A 11 -4.01 -7.18 -16.59
CA PRO A 11 -4.15 -8.23 -17.58
C PRO A 11 -4.03 -9.62 -16.92
N ALA A 12 -4.61 -10.65 -17.55
CA ALA A 12 -4.69 -12.00 -17.00
C ALA A 12 -3.30 -12.58 -16.63
N GLU A 13 -2.26 -12.23 -17.37
CA GLU A 13 -0.88 -12.65 -17.08
C GLU A 13 -0.38 -12.07 -15.74
N ALA A 14 -0.73 -10.82 -15.44
CA ALA A 14 -0.38 -10.18 -14.18
C ALA A 14 -1.17 -10.78 -13.01
N GLU A 15 -2.45 -11.10 -13.23
CA GLU A 15 -3.27 -11.81 -12.24
C GLU A 15 -2.70 -13.20 -11.90
N ALA A 16 -2.28 -13.95 -12.92
CA ALA A 16 -1.65 -15.25 -12.73
C ALA A 16 -0.28 -15.14 -12.05
N SER A 17 0.48 -14.07 -12.32
CA SER A 17 1.75 -13.81 -11.63
C SER A 17 1.54 -13.51 -10.16
N ALA A 18 0.59 -12.62 -9.84
CA ALA A 18 0.21 -12.28 -8.48
C ALA A 18 -0.27 -13.52 -7.70
N ASP A 19 -1.04 -14.42 -8.34
CA ASP A 19 -1.44 -15.70 -7.73
C ASP A 19 -0.25 -16.57 -7.35
N ARG A 20 0.70 -16.73 -8.27
CA ARG A 20 1.92 -17.50 -7.99
C ARG A 20 2.72 -16.86 -6.85
N ALA A 21 2.85 -15.54 -6.85
CA ALA A 21 3.60 -14.81 -5.84
C ALA A 21 2.98 -14.93 -4.44
N LEU A 22 1.66 -14.77 -4.33
CA LEU A 22 0.92 -14.93 -3.06
C LEU A 22 0.92 -16.38 -2.58
N ARG A 23 0.75 -17.35 -3.47
CA ARG A 23 0.82 -18.79 -3.13
C ARG A 23 2.18 -19.21 -2.59
N ARG A 24 3.29 -18.67 -3.12
CA ARG A 24 4.64 -18.90 -2.57
C ARG A 24 4.78 -18.44 -1.13
N LEU A 25 3.98 -17.44 -0.72
CA LEU A 25 3.91 -16.99 0.66
C LEU A 25 2.90 -17.78 1.49
N GLY A 26 2.22 -18.79 0.94
CA GLY A 26 1.17 -19.54 1.62
C GLY A 26 -0.10 -18.72 1.86
N ILE A 27 -0.46 -17.85 0.91
CA ILE A 27 -1.73 -17.11 0.90
C ILE A 27 -2.62 -17.73 -0.17
N ALA A 28 -3.75 -18.31 0.24
CA ALA A 28 -4.69 -18.94 -0.67
C ALA A 28 -5.49 -17.88 -1.47
N PRO A 29 -6.03 -18.23 -2.66
CA PRO A 29 -6.95 -17.35 -3.37
C PRO A 29 -8.12 -16.92 -2.47
N GLY A 30 -8.37 -15.61 -2.38
CA GLY A 30 -9.43 -15.04 -1.54
C GLY A 30 -9.08 -14.88 -0.05
N GLU A 31 -7.94 -15.38 0.41
CA GLU A 31 -7.47 -15.17 1.78
C GLU A 31 -7.06 -13.70 1.98
N PRO A 32 -7.57 -13.01 3.02
CA PRO A 32 -7.27 -11.60 3.24
C PRO A 32 -5.85 -11.40 3.75
N PHE A 33 -5.18 -10.36 3.27
CA PHE A 33 -3.85 -9.95 3.72
C PHE A 33 -3.71 -8.42 3.72
N VAL A 34 -2.76 -7.91 4.50
CA VAL A 34 -2.34 -6.50 4.46
C VAL A 34 -1.08 -6.40 3.61
N LEU A 35 -1.07 -5.50 2.63
CA LEU A 35 0.11 -5.21 1.82
C LEU A 35 0.85 -4.01 2.38
N VAL A 36 2.18 -4.10 2.48
CA VAL A 36 3.04 -3.04 3.01
C VAL A 36 4.10 -2.69 1.98
N ALA A 37 4.08 -1.44 1.52
CA ALA A 37 5.03 -0.89 0.56
C ALA A 37 5.85 0.23 1.23
N PRO A 38 6.94 -0.10 1.94
CA PRO A 38 7.72 0.85 2.74
C PRO A 38 8.66 1.72 1.91
N GLY A 39 8.70 1.49 0.60
CA GLY A 39 9.58 2.15 -0.35
C GLY A 39 9.07 3.49 -0.86
N ALA A 40 9.99 4.22 -1.49
CA ALA A 40 9.76 5.43 -2.28
C ALA A 40 11.07 5.80 -3.00
N SER A 41 11.02 6.24 -4.25
CA SER A 41 12.22 6.73 -4.95
C SER A 41 12.84 7.94 -4.25
N CYS A 42 11.99 8.86 -3.78
CA CYS A 42 12.35 9.98 -2.92
C CYS A 42 12.56 9.51 -1.47
N THR A 43 13.78 9.64 -0.93
CA THR A 43 14.11 9.18 0.42
C THR A 43 13.45 10.04 1.49
N ALA A 44 13.19 11.32 1.22
CA ALA A 44 12.41 12.22 2.08
C ALA A 44 10.93 11.82 2.24
N ARG A 45 10.46 10.79 1.51
CA ARG A 45 9.14 10.18 1.69
C ARG A 45 9.17 8.88 2.50
N ARG A 46 10.35 8.36 2.85
CA ARG A 46 10.45 7.05 3.51
C ARG A 46 10.29 7.17 5.02
N TYR A 47 9.21 6.61 5.56
CA TYR A 47 9.08 6.44 6.99
C TYR A 47 10.13 5.47 7.56
N SER A 48 10.47 5.64 8.84
CA SER A 48 11.55 4.91 9.50
C SER A 48 11.36 3.38 9.39
N PRO A 49 12.34 2.62 8.87
CA PRO A 49 12.26 1.16 8.75
C PRO A 49 12.00 0.47 10.10
N SER A 50 12.63 0.96 11.17
CA SER A 50 12.45 0.44 12.52
C SER A 50 11.03 0.67 13.03
N ARG A 51 10.44 1.85 12.76
CA ARG A 51 9.06 2.14 13.17
C ARG A 51 8.04 1.41 12.30
N PHE A 52 8.30 1.25 11.01
CA PHE A 52 7.51 0.39 10.13
C PHE A 52 7.44 -1.04 10.68
N ALA A 53 8.58 -1.63 11.04
CA ALA A 53 8.65 -2.96 11.61
C ALA A 53 7.83 -3.07 12.92
N GLN A 54 7.91 -2.07 13.80
CA GLN A 54 7.12 -2.04 15.02
C GLN A 54 5.61 -1.94 14.75
N ALA A 55 5.20 -1.10 13.78
CA ALA A 55 3.80 -0.90 13.43
C ALA A 55 3.18 -2.20 12.87
N ILE A 56 3.86 -2.84 11.93
CA ILE A 56 3.35 -4.07 11.30
C ILE A 56 3.33 -5.26 12.27
N THR A 57 4.28 -5.33 13.21
CA THR A 57 4.27 -6.35 14.27
C THR A 57 3.10 -6.14 15.23
N ARG A 58 2.80 -4.90 15.60
CA ARG A 58 1.61 -4.57 16.41
C ARG A 58 0.33 -4.92 15.67
N LEU A 59 0.22 -4.51 14.42
CA LEU A 59 -0.93 -4.79 13.56
C LEU A 59 -1.16 -6.30 13.41
N GLY A 60 -0.12 -7.06 13.03
CA GLY A 60 -0.20 -8.50 12.81
C GLY A 60 -0.67 -9.30 14.03
N ARG A 61 -0.34 -8.84 15.26
CA ARG A 61 -0.85 -9.44 16.50
C ARG A 61 -2.35 -9.25 16.69
N ALA A 62 -2.92 -8.15 16.18
CA ALA A 62 -4.33 -7.82 16.33
C ALA A 62 -5.21 -8.45 15.25
N VAL A 63 -4.75 -8.50 13.98
CA VAL A 63 -5.63 -8.85 12.84
C VAL A 63 -5.65 -10.33 12.47
N ARG A 64 -4.69 -11.14 12.93
CA ARG A 64 -4.51 -12.56 12.54
C ARG A 64 -4.50 -12.80 11.02
N MET A 65 -4.09 -11.79 10.24
CA MET A 65 -3.91 -11.86 8.79
C MET A 65 -2.41 -11.83 8.44
N PRO A 66 -1.99 -12.43 7.32
CA PRO A 66 -0.65 -12.21 6.79
C PRO A 66 -0.38 -10.73 6.51
N ILE A 67 0.80 -10.27 6.90
CA ILE A 67 1.34 -8.98 6.48
C ILE A 67 2.38 -9.25 5.39
N VAL A 68 2.18 -8.68 4.21
CA VAL A 68 3.01 -8.92 3.03
C VAL A 68 3.79 -7.65 2.71
N LEU A 69 5.11 -7.71 2.80
CA LEU A 69 6.00 -6.65 2.35
C LEU A 69 6.25 -6.78 0.84
N THR A 70 6.30 -5.64 0.16
CA THR A 70 6.66 -5.54 -1.27
C THR A 70 7.57 -4.34 -1.52
N GLY A 71 8.28 -4.36 -2.64
CA GLY A 71 9.11 -3.27 -3.11
C GLY A 71 9.66 -3.55 -4.50
N SER A 72 10.35 -2.57 -5.06
CA SER A 72 11.14 -2.75 -6.29
C SER A 72 12.47 -3.48 -6.00
N PRO A 73 13.22 -3.92 -7.03
CA PRO A 73 14.56 -4.49 -6.84
C PRO A 73 15.51 -3.60 -6.05
N ARG A 74 15.41 -2.29 -6.23
CA ARG A 74 16.22 -1.29 -5.52
C ARG A 74 15.86 -1.18 -4.03
N GLU A 75 14.74 -1.75 -3.62
CA GLU A 75 14.21 -1.69 -2.26
C GLU A 75 14.28 -3.05 -1.54
N ALA A 76 14.83 -4.09 -2.17
CA ALA A 76 14.93 -5.42 -1.59
C ALA A 76 15.62 -5.41 -0.21
N THR A 77 16.73 -4.68 -0.07
CA THR A 77 17.44 -4.53 1.21
C THR A 77 16.59 -3.84 2.28
N LEU A 78 15.79 -2.84 1.90
CA LEU A 78 14.89 -2.13 2.81
C LEU A 78 13.77 -3.05 3.30
N VAL A 79 13.13 -3.76 2.37
CA VAL A 79 12.08 -4.73 2.66
C VAL A 79 12.57 -5.82 3.61
N GLU A 80 13.74 -6.39 3.33
CA GLU A 80 14.32 -7.45 4.15
C GLU A 80 14.72 -6.94 5.55
N THR A 81 15.29 -5.73 5.61
CA THR A 81 15.61 -5.01 6.85
C THR A 81 14.39 -4.88 7.76
N ILE A 82 13.22 -4.55 7.20
CA ILE A 82 11.96 -4.41 7.92
C ILE A 82 11.44 -5.79 8.34
N ARG A 83 11.44 -6.77 7.44
CA ARG A 83 11.00 -8.15 7.71
C ARG A 83 11.76 -8.76 8.90
N VAL A 84 13.08 -8.67 8.90
CA VAL A 84 13.94 -9.20 9.97
C VAL A 84 13.70 -8.45 11.28
N ARG A 85 13.55 -7.12 11.25
CA ARG A 85 13.27 -6.31 12.45
C ARG A 85 11.90 -6.59 13.06
N ALA A 86 10.90 -6.93 12.23
CA ALA A 86 9.56 -7.22 12.69
C ALA A 86 9.52 -8.48 13.59
N ARG A 87 10.44 -9.44 13.35
CA ARG A 87 10.59 -10.69 14.14
C ARG A 87 9.26 -11.42 14.35
N SER A 88 8.45 -11.51 13.30
CA SER A 88 7.09 -12.04 13.38
C SER A 88 6.80 -12.95 12.19
N ALA A 89 6.31 -14.16 12.47
CA ALA A 89 6.01 -15.17 11.45
C ALA A 89 4.84 -14.77 10.52
N CYS A 90 3.98 -13.83 10.95
CA CYS A 90 2.93 -13.29 10.08
C CYS A 90 3.46 -12.30 9.03
N VAL A 91 4.70 -11.81 9.16
CA VAL A 91 5.31 -10.87 8.22
C VAL A 91 6.10 -11.64 7.18
N ARG A 92 5.60 -11.61 5.95
CA ARG A 92 6.13 -12.28 4.75
C ARG A 92 6.61 -11.22 3.76
N SER A 93 7.48 -11.58 2.83
CA SER A 93 8.00 -10.65 1.83
C SER A 93 7.89 -11.25 0.44
N LEU A 94 7.33 -10.49 -0.50
CA LEU A 94 7.36 -10.81 -1.93
C LEU A 94 8.74 -10.57 -2.56
N GLY A 95 9.68 -10.02 -1.79
CA GLY A 95 10.96 -9.57 -2.29
C GLY A 95 10.86 -8.25 -3.06
N GLY A 96 11.89 -7.96 -3.83
CA GLY A 96 12.00 -6.78 -4.68
C GLY A 96 11.91 -7.13 -6.16
N ASP A 97 10.90 -7.85 -6.63
CA ASP A 97 10.85 -8.27 -8.04
C ASP A 97 9.48 -8.09 -8.70
N SER A 98 8.58 -7.35 -8.05
CA SER A 98 7.26 -7.11 -8.62
C SER A 98 7.33 -6.04 -9.71
N SER A 99 6.89 -6.40 -10.91
CA SER A 99 6.57 -5.41 -11.95
C SER A 99 5.41 -4.52 -11.49
N VAL A 100 5.26 -3.32 -12.07
CA VAL A 100 4.16 -2.40 -11.72
C VAL A 100 2.79 -3.05 -11.94
N VAL A 101 2.66 -3.86 -12.99
CA VAL A 101 1.39 -4.51 -13.36
C VAL A 101 1.07 -5.65 -12.40
N GLU A 102 2.06 -6.45 -12.00
CA GLU A 102 1.90 -7.47 -10.96
C GLU A 102 1.57 -6.83 -9.60
N LEU A 103 2.24 -5.72 -9.26
CA LEU A 103 1.94 -4.98 -8.04
C LEU A 103 0.50 -4.48 -8.03
N ALA A 104 -0.01 -3.96 -9.15
CA ALA A 104 -1.42 -3.56 -9.25
C ALA A 104 -2.37 -4.75 -9.00
N ALA A 105 -2.08 -5.93 -9.55
CA ALA A 105 -2.86 -7.14 -9.31
C ALA A 105 -2.82 -7.61 -7.84
N ILE A 106 -1.67 -7.47 -7.16
CA ILE A 106 -1.56 -7.76 -5.72
C ILE A 106 -2.34 -6.74 -4.90
N VAL A 107 -2.20 -5.43 -5.20
CA VAL A 107 -2.90 -4.34 -4.51
C VAL A 107 -4.41 -4.50 -4.62
N ALA A 108 -4.94 -4.88 -5.79
CA ALA A 108 -6.37 -5.12 -6.00
C ALA A 108 -6.96 -6.21 -5.10
N ARG A 109 -6.13 -7.10 -4.54
CA ARG A 109 -6.53 -8.22 -3.67
C ARG A 109 -6.23 -7.95 -2.19
N ALA A 110 -5.44 -6.93 -1.90
CA ALA A 110 -5.07 -6.59 -0.54
C ALA A 110 -6.29 -6.00 0.20
N ARG A 111 -6.44 -6.40 1.46
CA ARG A 111 -7.50 -5.87 2.32
C ARG A 111 -7.23 -4.42 2.77
N LEU A 112 -5.94 -4.08 2.85
CA LEU A 112 -5.40 -2.79 3.21
C LEU A 112 -4.00 -2.64 2.59
N LEU A 113 -3.68 -1.47 2.04
CA LEU A 113 -2.31 -1.03 1.75
C LEU A 113 -1.79 -0.13 2.89
N VAL A 114 -0.58 -0.38 3.36
CA VAL A 114 0.18 0.55 4.20
C VAL A 114 1.44 0.99 3.47
N GLY A 115 1.69 2.27 3.32
CA GLY A 115 2.85 2.73 2.54
C GLY A 115 3.18 4.21 2.73
N ASN A 116 4.08 4.72 1.90
CA ASN A 116 4.40 6.16 1.85
C ASN A 116 3.65 6.84 0.69
N ASN A 117 3.73 8.17 0.58
CA ASN A 117 3.25 8.94 -0.58
C ASN A 117 4.07 8.66 -1.86
N SER A 118 3.95 7.44 -2.38
CA SER A 118 4.67 6.92 -3.56
C SER A 118 3.74 6.12 -4.49
N GLY A 119 4.27 5.56 -5.58
CA GLY A 119 3.50 4.85 -6.61
C GLY A 119 2.43 3.85 -6.10
N PRO A 120 2.72 2.99 -5.10
CA PRO A 120 1.74 2.09 -4.50
C PRO A 120 0.47 2.77 -4.00
N MET A 121 0.55 3.99 -3.45
CA MET A 121 -0.62 4.76 -3.03
C MET A 121 -1.58 5.02 -4.20
N HIS A 122 -1.04 5.41 -5.36
CA HIS A 122 -1.84 5.67 -6.55
C HIS A 122 -2.43 4.39 -7.15
N LEU A 123 -1.69 3.28 -7.10
CA LEU A 123 -2.22 1.97 -7.50
C LEU A 123 -3.38 1.56 -6.58
N ALA A 124 -3.26 1.75 -5.27
CA ALA A 124 -4.33 1.46 -4.33
C ALA A 124 -5.56 2.34 -4.58
N ASP A 125 -5.38 3.61 -4.92
CA ASP A 125 -6.49 4.51 -5.26
C ASP A 125 -7.22 4.04 -6.52
N ALA A 126 -6.48 3.66 -7.55
CA ALA A 126 -7.01 3.13 -8.80
C ALA A 126 -7.74 1.79 -8.63
N CYS A 127 -7.21 0.90 -7.79
CA CYS A 127 -7.80 -0.41 -7.49
C CYS A 127 -8.86 -0.37 -6.39
N ARG A 128 -9.20 0.82 -5.86
CA ARG A 128 -10.13 1.00 -4.73
C ARG A 128 -9.73 0.23 -3.46
N CYS A 129 -8.44 -0.04 -3.29
CA CYS A 129 -7.89 -0.68 -2.10
C CYS A 129 -7.81 0.35 -0.95
N PRO A 130 -8.44 0.08 0.22
CA PRO A 130 -8.28 0.93 1.40
C PRO A 130 -6.80 1.10 1.77
N MET A 131 -6.41 2.27 2.26
CA MET A 131 -5.01 2.53 2.56
C MET A 131 -4.74 3.41 3.78
N VAL A 132 -3.59 3.20 4.41
CA VAL A 132 -2.99 4.10 5.39
C VAL A 132 -1.63 4.54 4.87
N ILE A 133 -1.45 5.84 4.68
CA ILE A 133 -0.27 6.41 4.03
C ILE A 133 0.47 7.32 4.98
N LEU A 134 1.76 7.06 5.16
CA LEU A 134 2.72 7.96 5.77
C LEU A 134 3.04 9.05 4.74
N TYR A 135 2.39 10.21 4.88
CA TYR A 135 2.40 11.25 3.87
C TYR A 135 3.39 12.35 4.28
N SER A 136 4.59 12.36 3.69
CA SER A 136 5.58 13.37 4.05
C SER A 136 5.23 14.74 3.48
N GLY A 137 5.78 15.79 4.09
CA GLY A 137 5.62 17.17 3.63
C GLY A 137 6.41 17.52 2.37
N THR A 138 6.75 16.55 1.50
CA THR A 138 7.47 16.83 0.26
C THR A 138 6.60 17.54 -0.77
N ASP A 139 5.29 17.35 -0.71
CA ASP A 139 4.33 17.86 -1.70
C ASP A 139 3.05 18.32 -0.99
N LEU A 140 2.26 19.15 -1.65
CA LEU A 140 0.94 19.51 -1.14
C LEU A 140 -0.02 18.31 -1.23
N GLU A 141 -0.89 18.18 -0.24
CA GLU A 141 -1.86 17.09 -0.18
C GLU A 141 -2.82 17.12 -1.38
N GLU A 142 -3.32 18.30 -1.74
CA GLU A 142 -4.23 18.52 -2.86
C GLU A 142 -3.68 18.07 -4.22
N GLN A 143 -2.36 17.98 -4.37
CA GLN A 143 -1.72 17.54 -5.61
C GLN A 143 -1.85 16.02 -5.81
N TRP A 144 -1.66 15.24 -4.74
CA TRP A 144 -1.41 13.80 -4.85
C TRP A 144 -2.22 12.91 -3.93
N GLN A 145 -3.09 13.47 -3.07
CA GLN A 145 -3.94 12.66 -2.20
C GLN A 145 -4.82 11.68 -3.00
N PRO A 146 -5.09 10.48 -2.45
CA PRO A 146 -6.06 9.55 -3.01
C PRO A 146 -7.43 10.23 -3.17
N ARG A 147 -8.12 9.95 -4.28
CA ARG A 147 -9.40 10.59 -4.63
C ARG A 147 -10.60 9.66 -4.49
N ARG A 148 -10.39 8.34 -4.50
CA ARG A 148 -11.43 7.34 -4.77
C ARG A 148 -11.49 6.23 -3.74
N ALA A 149 -10.34 5.76 -3.27
CA ALA A 149 -10.26 4.73 -2.24
C ALA A 149 -10.37 5.35 -0.84
N PRO A 150 -10.92 4.62 0.15
CA PRO A 150 -10.82 5.04 1.55
C PRO A 150 -9.34 5.16 1.96
N ALA A 151 -8.93 6.34 2.39
CA ALA A 151 -7.54 6.61 2.76
C ALA A 151 -7.46 7.34 4.11
N THR A 152 -6.43 7.02 4.87
CA THR A 152 -5.98 7.82 6.03
C THR A 152 -4.56 8.27 5.73
N LEU A 153 -4.33 9.59 5.71
CA LEU A 153 -3.01 10.18 5.56
C LEU A 153 -2.48 10.57 6.94
N LEU A 154 -1.35 9.98 7.34
CA LEU A 154 -0.68 10.27 8.60
C LEU A 154 0.52 11.18 8.33
N ARG A 155 0.53 12.34 8.99
CA ARG A 155 1.55 13.37 8.83
C ARG A 155 1.62 14.28 10.06
N ARG A 156 2.70 15.03 10.19
CA ARG A 156 2.84 16.13 11.15
C ARG A 156 3.02 17.45 10.40
N PRO A 157 2.32 18.54 10.80
CA PRO A 157 2.57 19.84 10.22
C PRO A 157 3.96 20.32 10.63
N THR A 158 4.73 20.82 9.65
CA THR A 158 6.09 21.32 9.87
C THR A 158 6.33 22.60 9.07
N PRO A 159 7.15 23.55 9.55
CA PRO A 159 7.40 24.80 8.82
C PRO A 159 8.07 24.64 7.45
N CYS A 160 8.70 23.49 7.18
CA CYS A 160 9.40 23.24 5.92
C CYS A 160 8.48 22.75 4.78
N GLU A 161 7.19 22.56 5.04
CA GLU A 161 6.24 22.01 4.07
C GLU A 161 5.59 23.10 3.17
N PRO A 162 5.42 22.86 1.85
CA PRO A 162 5.95 21.73 1.08
C PRO A 162 7.44 21.92 0.76
N CYS A 163 8.28 20.93 1.05
CA CYS A 163 9.72 21.11 0.90
C CYS A 163 10.25 20.78 -0.50
N TYR A 164 9.52 19.96 -1.28
CA TYR A 164 9.91 19.45 -2.60
C TYR A 164 11.32 18.85 -2.66
N ARG A 165 11.85 18.34 -1.53
CA ARG A 165 13.19 17.76 -1.44
C ARG A 165 13.18 16.25 -1.69
N PHE A 166 14.25 15.76 -2.31
CA PHE A 166 14.47 14.32 -2.49
C PHE A 166 15.05 13.65 -1.24
N GLU A 167 15.87 14.39 -0.49
CA GLU A 167 16.47 14.02 0.80
C GLU A 167 16.09 15.07 1.85
N CYS A 168 15.81 14.64 3.08
CA CYS A 168 15.34 15.54 4.13
C CYS A 168 16.51 16.12 4.94
N PRO A 169 16.66 17.46 5.01
CA PRO A 169 17.64 18.09 5.90
C PRO A 169 17.07 18.39 7.30
N TYR A 170 15.82 18.03 7.58
CA TYR A 170 15.05 18.39 8.79
C TYR A 170 14.62 17.15 9.60
N HIS A 171 15.46 16.11 9.63
CA HIS A 171 15.28 14.91 10.47
C HIS A 171 13.94 14.17 10.31
N MET A 172 13.24 14.33 9.18
CA MET A 172 11.96 13.69 8.90
C MET A 172 10.86 13.99 9.94
N GLU A 173 10.87 15.18 10.56
CA GLU A 173 9.88 15.61 11.56
C GLU A 173 8.43 15.47 11.08
N CYS A 174 8.16 15.72 9.80
CA CYS A 174 6.83 15.55 9.20
C CYS A 174 6.32 14.09 9.21
N LEU A 175 7.22 13.11 9.38
CA LEU A 175 6.94 11.69 9.54
C LEU A 175 7.27 11.20 10.96
N ASP A 176 7.40 12.09 11.95
CA ASP A 176 7.57 11.71 13.36
C ASP A 176 6.25 11.21 13.96
N ILE A 177 5.81 10.07 13.44
CA ILE A 177 4.58 9.39 13.80
C ILE A 177 4.97 8.16 14.63
N PRO A 178 4.31 7.89 15.77
CA PRO A 178 4.55 6.67 16.53
C PRO A 178 4.08 5.41 15.79
N ALA A 179 4.78 4.29 15.96
CA ALA A 179 4.39 3.02 15.38
C ALA A 179 3.02 2.51 15.87
N SER A 180 2.58 2.90 17.07
CA SER A 180 1.24 2.63 17.59
C SER A 180 0.17 3.32 16.76
N GLU A 181 0.32 4.61 16.49
CA GLU A 181 -0.64 5.40 15.72
C GLU A 181 -0.83 4.84 14.31
N VAL A 182 0.25 4.38 13.68
CA VAL A 182 0.16 3.69 12.38
C VAL A 182 -0.67 2.40 12.48
N ALA A 183 -0.43 1.58 13.52
CA ALA A 183 -1.16 0.33 13.72
C ALA A 183 -2.64 0.59 14.03
N ASP A 184 -2.94 1.58 14.88
CA ASP A 184 -4.30 1.96 15.26
C ASP A 184 -5.07 2.47 14.03
N ALA A 185 -4.47 3.35 13.22
CA ALA A 185 -5.07 3.81 11.98
C ALA A 185 -5.36 2.66 10.98
N CYS A 186 -4.50 1.62 10.96
CA CYS A 186 -4.73 0.44 10.14
C CYS A 186 -5.91 -0.39 10.65
N LEU A 187 -6.03 -0.57 11.97
CA LEU A 187 -7.15 -1.29 12.59
C LEU A 187 -8.46 -0.56 12.32
N ASP A 188 -8.51 0.75 12.52
CA ASP A 188 -9.70 1.55 12.25
C ASP A 188 -10.08 1.49 10.77
N MET A 189 -9.10 1.54 9.86
CA MET A 189 -9.38 1.43 8.42
C MET A 189 -9.94 0.05 8.05
N LEU A 190 -9.38 -1.02 8.63
CA LEU A 190 -9.87 -2.38 8.42
C LEU A 190 -11.31 -2.53 8.93
N GLU A 191 -11.62 -2.01 10.11
CA GLU A 191 -12.97 -2.02 10.70
C GLU A 191 -13.96 -1.25 9.82
N ARG A 192 -13.67 0.01 9.49
CA ARG A 192 -14.53 0.87 8.64
C ARG A 192 -14.86 0.24 7.29
N THR A 193 -13.94 -0.56 6.75
CA THR A 193 -14.07 -1.14 5.41
C THR A 193 -14.51 -2.60 5.40
N ALA A 194 -14.66 -3.24 6.57
CA ALA A 194 -15.08 -4.65 6.69
C ALA A 194 -16.45 -4.89 6.05
N HIS A 195 -17.33 -3.90 6.12
CA HIS A 195 -18.67 -3.95 5.56
C HIS A 195 -18.73 -3.65 4.05
N ARG A 196 -17.67 -3.06 3.46
CA ARG A 196 -17.61 -2.71 2.04
C ARG A 196 -17.12 -3.84 1.13
N ALA A 197 -16.43 -4.84 1.69
CA ALA A 197 -15.80 -5.94 0.94
C ALA A 197 -16.78 -6.94 0.27
N ARG A 198 -18.10 -6.73 0.35
CA ARG A 198 -19.13 -7.63 -0.20
C ARG A 198 -19.56 -7.33 -1.64
N VAL A 199 -19.01 -6.30 -2.30
CA VAL A 199 -19.33 -6.03 -3.70
C VAL A 199 -18.17 -6.51 -4.57
N PRO A 200 -18.28 -7.66 -5.25
CA PRO A 200 -17.31 -8.02 -6.28
C PRO A 200 -17.30 -6.90 -7.33
N ALA A 201 -16.11 -6.48 -7.74
CA ALA A 201 -15.95 -5.61 -8.90
C ALA A 201 -16.70 -6.28 -10.05
N ARG A 202 -17.79 -5.65 -10.53
CA ARG A 202 -18.50 -6.12 -11.70
C ARG A 202 -17.49 -6.08 -12.85
N ILE A 203 -17.03 -7.25 -13.26
CA ILE A 203 -16.33 -7.45 -14.52
C ILE A 203 -17.38 -7.10 -15.59
N GLY A 204 -17.32 -5.87 -16.09
CA GLY A 204 -18.12 -5.46 -17.24
C GLY A 204 -17.67 -6.28 -18.43
N ALA A 205 -18.41 -7.33 -18.75
CA ALA A 205 -18.27 -8.00 -20.03
C ALA A 205 -18.53 -6.95 -21.11
N ALA A 206 -17.51 -6.63 -21.91
CA ALA A 206 -17.70 -5.87 -23.12
C ALA A 206 -18.68 -6.67 -24.00
N SER A 207 -19.89 -6.14 -24.16
CA SER A 207 -20.87 -6.68 -25.10
C SER A 207 -20.31 -6.46 -26.51
N SER A 208 -19.93 -7.55 -27.16
CA SER A 208 -19.76 -7.59 -28.60
C SER A 208 -21.13 -7.47 -29.26
N ALA A 209 -21.42 -6.32 -29.85
CA ALA A 209 -22.52 -6.19 -30.80
C ALA A 209 -22.11 -6.86 -32.13
N PRO A 210 -22.95 -7.72 -32.73
CA PRO A 210 -22.73 -8.16 -34.11
C PRO A 210 -23.19 -7.06 -35.07
N GLY A 211 -22.47 -6.94 -36.18
CA GLY A 211 -22.76 -5.98 -37.23
C GLY A 211 -24.10 -6.19 -37.91
N SER A 212 -24.62 -5.08 -38.45
CA SER A 212 -25.42 -5.00 -39.68
C SER A 212 -25.12 -3.65 -40.33
#